data_AF-A0A1B3M3W5-F1
#
_entry.id   AF-A0A1B3M3W5-F1
#
_cell.length_a   1.000
_cell.length_b   1.000
_cell.length_c   1.000
_cell.angle_alpha   90.00
_cell.angle_beta   90.00
_cell.angle_gamma   90.00
#
_symmetry.space_group_name_H-M   'P 1'
#
loop_
_entity.id
_entity.type
_entity.pdbx_description
1 polymer ?
#
loop_
_entity_poly.entity_id
_entity_poly.type
_entity_poly.pdbx_seq_one_letter_code
_entity_poly.pdbx_strand_id
1 'polypeptide(L)'
;MADLADELEDLVGYVIVASKTIEGWREDRKSEDGFSGCSHGRVIVFTDGTALTCNTYSYSYAYRPTAVILAKQFKFQGREMYDFKMVVEDEVYDMSPR
;
A
#
# COMPACT_ATOMS: atom_id res chain seq x y z
N MET A 1 22.23 -1.71 9.60
CA MET A 1 21.52 -2.41 8.53
C MET A 1 20.59 -3.36 9.24
N ALA A 2 19.29 -3.07 9.23
CA ALA A 2 18.30 -4.11 9.48
C ALA A 2 18.41 -5.08 8.31
N ASP A 3 18.30 -6.38 8.57
CA ASP A 3 18.25 -7.35 7.48
C ASP A 3 16.79 -7.55 7.00
N LEU A 4 16.62 -8.25 5.89
CA LEU A 4 15.30 -8.52 5.33
C LEU A 4 14.39 -9.27 6.34
N ALA A 5 14.95 -10.05 7.27
CA ALA A 5 14.15 -10.76 8.24
C ALA A 5 13.52 -9.82 9.26
N ASP A 6 14.26 -8.80 9.71
CA ASP A 6 13.74 -7.74 10.60
C ASP A 6 12.55 -7.01 9.95
N GLU A 7 12.65 -6.65 8.66
CA GLU A 7 11.58 -5.95 7.94
C GLU A 7 10.33 -6.82 7.72
N LEU A 8 10.52 -8.12 7.52
CA LEU A 8 9.43 -9.07 7.34
C LEU A 8 8.76 -9.47 8.67
N GLU A 9 9.42 -9.29 9.82
CA GLU A 9 8.84 -9.58 11.13
C GLU A 9 7.55 -8.76 11.39
N ASP A 10 7.54 -7.50 10.95
CA ASP A 10 6.37 -6.61 11.05
C ASP A 10 5.19 -7.05 10.17
N LEU A 11 5.40 -8.00 9.27
CA LEU A 11 4.39 -8.57 8.38
C LEU A 11 3.82 -9.90 8.89
N VAL A 12 4.17 -10.36 10.09
CA VAL A 12 3.63 -11.61 10.64
C VAL A 12 2.09 -11.57 10.72
N GLY A 13 1.46 -12.56 10.09
CA GLY A 13 0.01 -12.74 10.01
C GLY A 13 -0.66 -12.01 8.84
N TYR A 14 0.10 -11.23 8.07
CA TYR A 14 -0.36 -10.75 6.77
C TYR A 14 -0.30 -11.86 5.72
N VAL A 15 -1.23 -11.81 4.76
CA VAL A 15 -1.23 -12.66 3.58
C VAL A 15 -1.29 -11.80 2.32
N ILE A 16 -0.67 -12.27 1.23
CA ILE A 16 -0.81 -11.64 -0.08
C ILE A 16 -2.24 -11.86 -0.56
N VAL A 17 -2.97 -10.77 -0.79
CA VAL A 17 -4.34 -10.80 -1.29
C VAL A 17 -4.45 -10.38 -2.75
N ALA A 18 -3.47 -9.64 -3.27
CA ALA A 18 -3.39 -9.25 -4.68
C ALA A 18 -1.98 -8.83 -5.09
N SER A 19 -1.72 -8.88 -6.39
CA SER A 19 -0.58 -8.21 -7.05
C SER A 19 -1.14 -7.40 -8.22
N LYS A 20 -0.77 -6.12 -8.28
CA LYS A 20 -1.35 -5.15 -9.22
C LYS A 20 -0.29 -4.23 -9.81
N THR A 21 -0.56 -3.68 -10.99
CA THR A 21 0.27 -2.61 -11.57
C THR A 21 -0.30 -1.25 -11.19
N ILE A 22 0.54 -0.38 -10.62
CA ILE A 22 0.18 1.01 -10.33
C ILE A 22 0.07 1.79 -11.64
N GLU A 23 -1.08 2.42 -11.86
CA GLU A 23 -1.30 3.34 -12.98
C GLU A 23 -0.81 4.75 -12.63
N GLY A 24 -1.16 5.22 -11.43
CA GLY A 24 -0.93 6.59 -11.02
C GLY A 24 -1.39 6.86 -9.58
N TRP A 25 -1.41 8.13 -9.20
CA TRP A 25 -1.98 8.58 -7.94
C TRP A 25 -2.87 9.81 -8.11
N ARG A 26 -3.73 10.05 -7.12
CA ARG A 26 -4.61 11.22 -7.03
C ARG A 26 -4.59 11.80 -5.62
N GLU A 27 -4.54 13.12 -5.54
CA GLU A 27 -4.59 13.88 -4.28
C GLU A 27 -5.28 15.22 -4.55
N ASP A 28 -6.36 15.51 -3.83
CA ASP A 28 -7.21 16.68 -4.05
C ASP A 28 -7.62 16.87 -5.53
N ARG A 29 -6.99 17.83 -6.22
CA ARG A 29 -7.23 18.16 -7.64
C ARG A 29 -6.06 17.79 -8.53
N LYS A 30 -5.06 17.08 -8.00
CA LYS A 30 -3.88 16.62 -8.71
C LYS A 30 -3.98 15.14 -8.99
N SER A 31 -3.45 14.75 -10.14
CA SER A 31 -3.25 13.37 -10.52
C SER A 31 -2.01 13.28 -11.40
N GLU A 32 -1.25 12.21 -11.24
CA GLU A 32 -0.06 11.94 -12.05
C GLU A 32 0.04 10.44 -12.30
N ASP A 33 0.63 10.09 -13.45
CA ASP A 33 0.95 8.72 -13.81
C ASP A 33 2.18 8.23 -13.03
N GLY A 34 2.22 6.92 -12.77
CA GLY A 34 3.29 6.29 -12.01
C GLY A 34 3.16 6.46 -10.49
N PHE A 35 4.14 5.95 -9.76
CA PHE A 35 4.17 5.99 -8.30
C PHE A 35 5.17 7.05 -7.83
N SER A 36 4.73 7.89 -6.89
CA SER A 36 5.53 8.97 -6.30
C SER A 36 5.46 8.90 -4.77
N GLY A 37 5.49 7.68 -4.23
CA GLY A 37 5.37 7.42 -2.80
C GLY A 37 3.97 7.71 -2.25
N CYS A 38 3.89 7.75 -0.93
CA CYS A 38 2.68 8.02 -0.17
C CYS A 38 2.76 9.37 0.56
N SER A 39 1.65 10.11 0.47
CA SER A 39 1.29 11.18 1.40
C SER A 39 -0.05 10.83 2.01
N HIS A 40 -0.29 11.22 3.27
CA HIS A 40 -1.51 10.85 3.96
C HIS A 40 -2.75 11.33 3.18
N GLY A 41 -3.65 10.40 2.83
CA GLY A 41 -4.84 10.67 2.03
C GLY A 41 -4.66 10.60 0.52
N ARG A 42 -3.42 10.43 0.02
CA ARG A 42 -3.17 10.15 -1.40
C ARG A 42 -3.79 8.82 -1.79
N VAL A 43 -4.44 8.80 -2.94
CA VAL A 43 -5.05 7.61 -3.50
C VAL A 43 -4.13 7.04 -4.59
N ILE A 44 -3.69 5.80 -4.41
CA ILE A 44 -2.96 5.02 -5.42
C ILE A 44 -3.98 4.28 -6.27
N VAL A 45 -3.91 4.48 -7.59
CA VAL A 45 -4.83 3.90 -8.57
C VAL A 45 -4.11 2.80 -9.34
N PHE A 46 -4.75 1.63 -9.45
CA PHE A 46 -4.23 0.50 -10.21
C PHE A 46 -4.86 0.44 -11.60
N THR A 47 -4.17 -0.23 -12.51
CA THR A 47 -4.61 -0.41 -13.92
C THR A 47 -5.95 -1.12 -14.09
N ASP A 48 -6.44 -1.83 -13.06
CA ASP A 48 -7.76 -2.47 -13.04
C ASP A 48 -8.90 -1.56 -12.53
N GLY A 49 -8.59 -0.27 -12.28
CA GLY A 49 -9.52 0.73 -11.79
C GLY A 49 -9.77 0.70 -10.28
N THR A 50 -9.21 -0.27 -9.55
CA THR A 50 -9.27 -0.28 -8.08
C THR A 50 -8.25 0.68 -7.47
N ALA A 51 -8.37 0.96 -6.16
CA ALA A 51 -7.49 1.91 -5.49
C ALA A 51 -7.28 1.59 -4.00
N LEU A 52 -6.17 2.10 -3.46
CA LEU A 52 -5.89 2.17 -2.03
C LEU A 52 -5.56 3.60 -1.62
N THR A 53 -5.82 3.95 -0.36
CA THR A 53 -5.49 5.28 0.21
C THR A 53 -4.32 5.14 1.17
N CYS A 54 -3.30 5.97 1.01
CA CYS A 54 -2.13 6.00 1.88
C CYS A 54 -2.48 6.51 3.29
N ASN A 55 -2.06 5.77 4.32
CA ASN A 55 -2.12 6.19 5.72
C ASN A 55 -0.77 6.71 6.25
N THR A 56 0.30 6.60 5.46
CA THR A 56 1.66 7.01 5.82
C THR A 56 2.16 8.19 4.99
N TYR A 57 3.28 8.77 5.44
CA TYR A 57 4.12 9.66 4.64
C TYR A 57 5.43 8.93 4.32
N SER A 58 5.68 8.63 3.05
CA SER A 58 6.95 8.06 2.57
C SER A 58 7.21 8.50 1.14
N TYR A 59 8.44 8.87 0.85
CA TYR A 59 8.87 9.35 -0.45
C TYR A 59 9.61 8.25 -1.20
N SER A 60 9.09 7.86 -2.35
CA SER A 60 9.73 6.97 -3.31
C SER A 60 9.25 7.34 -4.71
N TYR A 61 9.93 6.88 -5.76
CA TYR A 61 9.49 7.10 -7.12
C TYR A 61 9.77 5.88 -7.98
N ALA A 62 8.73 5.37 -8.65
CA ALA A 62 8.86 4.31 -9.61
C ALA A 62 7.84 4.49 -10.74
N TYR A 63 8.27 4.28 -11.98
CA TYR A 63 7.39 4.41 -13.13
C TYR A 63 6.60 3.10 -13.34
N ARG A 64 5.32 3.12 -12.94
CA ARG A 64 4.36 1.99 -13.04
C ARG A 64 4.86 0.66 -12.41
N PRO A 65 5.27 0.67 -11.14
CA PRO A 65 5.77 -0.53 -10.47
C PRO A 65 4.64 -1.54 -10.22
N THR A 66 5.05 -2.76 -9.90
CA THR A 66 4.16 -3.75 -9.28
C THR A 66 3.97 -3.41 -7.81
N ALA A 67 2.72 -3.46 -7.36
CA ALA A 67 2.34 -3.37 -5.96
C ALA A 67 1.81 -4.72 -5.48
N VAL A 68 2.39 -5.25 -4.40
CA VAL A 68 1.87 -6.43 -3.70
C VAL A 68 1.02 -5.96 -2.54
N ILE A 69 -0.25 -6.37 -2.51
CA ILE A 69 -1.20 -5.96 -1.47
C ILE A 69 -1.28 -7.09 -0.44
N LEU A 70 -1.05 -6.71 0.80
CA LEU A 70 -1.12 -7.58 1.96
C LEU A 70 -2.33 -7.21 2.81
N ALA A 71 -2.98 -8.21 3.41
CA ALA A 71 -4.02 -7.97 4.39
C ALA A 71 -3.86 -8.87 5.63
N LYS A 72 -4.19 -8.32 6.79
CA LYS A 72 -4.25 -9.06 8.06
C LYS A 72 -5.62 -8.84 8.70
N GLN A 73 -6.32 -9.93 8.96
CA GLN A 73 -7.58 -9.88 9.69
C GLN A 73 -7.31 -9.70 11.20
N PHE A 74 -8.05 -8.82 11.85
CA PHE A 74 -8.00 -8.65 13.30
C PHE A 74 -9.40 -8.35 13.86
N LYS A 75 -9.57 -8.51 15.18
CA LYS A 75 -10.82 -8.19 15.87
C LYS A 75 -10.65 -6.92 16.68
N PHE A 76 -11.51 -5.94 16.46
CA PHE A 76 -11.57 -4.71 17.24
C PHE A 76 -12.99 -4.48 17.72
N GLN A 77 -13.17 -4.37 19.05
CA GLN A 77 -14.48 -4.20 19.68
C GLN A 77 -15.53 -5.23 19.22
N GLY A 78 -15.12 -6.49 19.05
CA GLY A 78 -16.00 -7.58 18.61
C GLY A 78 -16.33 -7.60 17.12
N ARG A 79 -15.79 -6.67 16.32
CA ARG A 79 -15.96 -6.62 14.86
C ARG A 79 -14.70 -7.12 14.17
N GLU A 80 -14.88 -7.87 13.09
CA GLU A 80 -13.79 -8.25 12.20
C GLU A 80 -13.40 -7.07 11.32
N MET A 81 -12.11 -6.76 11.32
CA MET A 81 -11.49 -5.66 10.62
C MET A 81 -10.30 -6.20 9.83
N TYR A 82 -9.85 -5.42 8.84
CA TYR A 82 -8.67 -5.73 8.05
C TYR A 82 -7.70 -4.57 8.11
N ASP A 83 -6.44 -4.90 8.34
CA ASP A 83 -5.31 -3.99 8.17
C ASP A 83 -4.71 -4.27 6.79
N PHE A 84 -4.37 -3.22 6.04
CA PHE A 84 -3.88 -3.33 4.68
C PHE A 84 -2.51 -2.70 4.56
N LYS A 85 -1.60 -3.43 3.92
CA LYS A 85 -0.29 -2.92 3.52
C LYS A 85 -0.12 -3.07 2.01
N MET A 86 0.68 -2.19 1.44
CA MET A 86 1.11 -2.28 0.05
C MET A 86 2.64 -2.31 0.05
N VAL A 87 3.22 -3.26 -0.66
CA VAL A 87 4.66 -3.33 -0.91
C VAL A 87 4.92 -2.87 -2.33
N VAL A 88 5.81 -1.90 -2.49
CA VAL A 88 6.27 -1.42 -3.80
C VAL A 88 7.78 -1.38 -3.76
N GLU A 89 8.42 -2.08 -4.70
CA GLU A 89 9.86 -2.36 -4.63
C GLU A 89 10.20 -3.03 -3.29
N ASP A 90 11.07 -2.41 -2.49
CA ASP A 90 11.49 -2.92 -1.18
C ASP A 90 10.82 -2.17 -0.01
N GLU A 91 9.84 -1.30 -0.30
CA GLU A 91 9.20 -0.43 0.68
C GLU A 91 7.78 -0.88 1.03
N VAL A 92 7.43 -0.80 2.32
CA VAL A 92 6.12 -1.17 2.85
C VAL A 92 5.33 0.08 3.26
N TYR A 93 4.07 0.17 2.82
CA TYR A 93 3.17 1.30 3.08
C TYR A 93 1.92 0.84 3.81
N ASP A 94 1.49 1.55 4.86
CA ASP A 94 0.16 1.34 5.46
C ASP A 94 -0.93 1.99 4.62
N MET A 95 -1.99 1.24 4.39
CA MET A 95 -3.04 1.60 3.45
C MET A 95 -4.43 1.40 4.05
N SER A 96 -5.39 2.11 3.47
CA SER A 96 -6.82 1.88 3.69
C SER A 96 -7.50 1.52 2.37
N PRO A 97 -8.50 0.63 2.38
CA PRO A 97 -9.37 0.45 1.22
C PRO A 97 -10.14 1.75 0.94
N ARG A 98 -10.34 2.05 -0.34
CA ARG A 98 -11.16 3.20 -0.78
C ARG A 98 -12.63 2.81 -0.94
#